data_AF-A0A7C8MZW7-F1
#
_entry.id   AF-A0A7C8MZW7-F1
#
_cell.length_a   1.000
_cell.length_b   1.000
_cell.length_c   1.000
_cell.angle_alpha   90.00
_cell.angle_beta   90.00
_cell.angle_gamma   90.00
#
_symmetry.space_group_name_H-M   'P 1'
#
loop_
_entity.id
_entity.type
_entity.pdbx_description
1 polymer ?
#
loop_
_entity_poly.entity_id
_entity_poly.type
_entity_poly.pdbx_seq_one_letter_code
_entity_poly.pdbx_strand_id
1 'polypeptide(L)'
;MHLAREKGVQNEVVEQLFISYFEDEKDITDDAVLKEAAVKGGLKPEDVDNYLTSDLGGPQVDKEVADAQLRFIQGVPHFTINGKHELGGAQEPDSFVEIFESYNK
;
A
#
# COMPACT_ATOMS: atom_id res chain seq x y z
N MET A 1 5.66 -1.21 4.38
CA MET A 1 4.39 -0.43 4.37
C MET A 1 3.90 -0.03 5.76
N HIS A 2 3.81 -0.95 6.74
CA HIS A 2 3.31 -0.59 8.08
C HIS A 2 4.13 0.49 8.78
N LEU A 3 5.47 0.43 8.72
CA LEU A 3 6.34 1.52 9.22
C LEU A 3 5.96 2.88 8.61
N ALA A 4 5.75 2.95 7.29
CA ALA A 4 5.37 4.18 6.61
C ALA A 4 3.99 4.69 7.06
N ARG A 5 3.03 3.79 7.29
CA ARG A 5 1.71 4.12 7.85
C ARG A 5 1.81 4.70 9.25
N GLU A 6 2.62 4.11 10.12
CA GLU A 6 2.85 4.60 11.49
C GLU A 6 3.48 6.00 11.52
N LYS A 7 4.33 6.31 10.53
CA LYS A 7 4.99 7.62 10.39
C LYS A 7 4.17 8.63 9.56
N GLY A 8 3.01 8.24 9.04
CA GLY A 8 2.12 9.11 8.26
C GLY A 8 2.61 9.44 6.85
N VAL A 9 3.52 8.63 6.29
CA VAL A 9 4.12 8.83 4.95
C VAL A 9 3.88 7.63 4.03
N GLN A 10 2.79 6.90 4.24
CA GLN A 10 2.49 5.68 3.49
C GLN A 10 2.34 5.94 1.99
N ASN A 11 1.67 7.03 1.62
CA ASN A 11 1.38 7.37 0.24
C ASN A 11 2.66 7.72 -0.52
N GLU A 12 3.52 8.51 0.11
CA GLU A 12 4.80 8.93 -0.46
C GLU A 12 5.72 7.73 -0.64
N VAL A 13 5.79 6.80 0.33
CA VAL A 13 6.62 5.60 0.21
C VAL A 13 6.07 4.64 -0.85
N VAL A 14 4.75 4.41 -0.92
CA VAL A 14 4.19 3.51 -1.95
C VAL A 14 4.39 4.08 -3.36
N GLU A 15 4.29 5.40 -3.53
CA GLU A 15 4.57 6.07 -4.80
C GLU A 15 6.03 5.88 -5.22
N GLN A 16 6.99 6.04 -4.30
CA GLN A 16 8.40 5.76 -4.60
C GLN A 16 8.68 4.30 -4.94
N LEU A 17 7.97 3.34 -4.34
CA LEU A 17 8.07 1.94 -4.71
C LEU A 17 7.47 1.67 -6.10
N PHE A 18 6.35 2.31 -6.45
CA PHE A 18 5.78 2.21 -7.79
C PHE A 18 6.70 2.79 -8.85
N ILE A 19 7.27 3.98 -8.64
CA ILE A 19 8.27 4.56 -9.55
C ILE A 19 9.46 3.60 -9.70
N SER A 20 9.99 3.10 -8.59
CA SER A 20 11.14 2.18 -8.62
C SER A 20 10.86 0.92 -9.45
N TYR A 21 9.67 0.35 -9.33
CA TYR A 21 9.32 -0.90 -10.02
C TYR A 21 8.84 -0.68 -11.47
N PHE A 22 7.90 0.23 -11.69
CA PHE A 22 7.22 0.40 -12.97
C PHE A 22 7.91 1.36 -13.94
N GLU A 23 8.68 2.33 -13.43
CA GLU A 23 9.35 3.35 -14.26
C GLU A 23 10.86 3.11 -14.36
N ASP A 24 11.50 2.79 -13.23
CA ASP A 24 12.96 2.64 -13.15
C ASP A 24 13.45 1.18 -13.32
N GLU A 25 12.53 0.21 -13.47
CA GLU A 25 12.83 -1.23 -13.61
C GLU A 25 13.73 -1.82 -12.49
N LYS A 26 13.67 -1.25 -11.28
CA LYS A 26 14.46 -1.72 -10.14
C LYS A 26 13.85 -2.96 -9.47
N ASP A 27 14.72 -3.77 -8.87
CA ASP A 27 14.32 -4.94 -8.09
C ASP A 27 13.83 -4.54 -6.69
N ILE A 28 12.52 -4.57 -6.48
CA ILE A 28 11.89 -4.28 -5.18
C ILE A 28 11.96 -5.45 -4.18
N THR A 29 12.75 -6.49 -4.48
CA THR A 29 13.15 -7.53 -3.51
C THR A 29 14.53 -7.27 -2.90
N ASP A 30 15.25 -6.25 -3.38
CA ASP A 30 16.53 -5.79 -2.82
C ASP A 30 16.30 -4.76 -1.69
N ASP A 31 16.85 -5.04 -0.51
CA ASP A 31 16.81 -4.15 0.66
C ASP A 31 17.36 -2.75 0.36
N ALA A 32 18.37 -2.62 -0.51
CA ALA A 32 18.93 -1.33 -0.88
C ALA A 32 17.92 -0.48 -1.66
N VAL A 33 17.16 -1.10 -2.57
CA VAL A 33 16.10 -0.44 -3.35
C VAL A 33 14.93 -0.08 -2.43
N LEU A 34 14.52 -0.98 -1.55
CA LEU A 34 13.48 -0.73 -0.55
C LEU A 34 13.84 0.45 0.36
N LYS A 35 15.09 0.51 0.82
CA LYS A 35 15.59 1.61 1.64
C LYS A 35 15.63 2.93 0.89
N GLU A 36 16.11 2.92 -0.35
CA GLU A 36 16.14 4.12 -1.19
C GLU A 36 14.72 4.71 -1.35
N ALA A 37 13.74 3.88 -1.72
CA ALA A 37 12.35 4.30 -1.90
C ALA A 37 11.74 4.80 -0.58
N ALA A 38 11.97 4.08 0.53
CA ALA A 38 11.49 4.46 1.85
C ALA A 38 12.03 5.82 2.32
N VAL A 39 13.32 6.09 2.12
CA VAL A 39 13.95 7.35 2.50
C VAL A 39 13.46 8.50 1.62
N LYS A 40 13.34 8.29 0.30
CA LYS A 40 12.73 9.28 -0.60
C LYS A 40 11.28 9.60 -0.23
N GLY A 41 10.53 8.60 0.24
CA GLY A 41 9.18 8.77 0.76
C GLY A 41 9.09 9.41 2.15
N GLY A 42 10.22 9.79 2.77
CA GLY A 42 10.25 10.56 4.01
C GLY A 42 10.54 9.74 5.28
N LEU A 43 10.89 8.46 5.18
CA LEU A 43 11.34 7.68 6.33
C LEU A 43 12.80 7.94 6.68
N LYS A 44 13.14 7.79 7.96
CA LYS A 44 14.53 7.88 8.42
C LYS A 44 15.29 6.61 8.06
N PRO A 45 16.53 6.71 7.53
CA PRO A 45 17.32 5.54 7.13
C PRO A 45 17.46 4.49 8.23
N GLU A 46 17.71 4.92 9.48
CA GLU A 46 17.88 4.04 10.63
C GLU A 46 16.59 3.29 11.02
N ASP A 47 15.42 3.93 10.88
CA ASP A 47 14.14 3.30 11.15
C ASP A 47 13.87 2.20 10.10
N VAL A 48 14.26 2.44 8.85
CA VAL A 48 14.11 1.48 7.75
C VAL A 48 15.04 0.30 7.93
N ASP A 49 16.33 0.52 8.22
CA ASP A 49 17.30 -0.54 8.45
C ASP A 49 16.85 -1.48 9.59
N ASN A 50 16.40 -0.89 10.70
CA ASN A 50 15.91 -1.66 11.85
C ASN A 50 14.65 -2.46 11.49
N TYR A 51 13.77 -1.90 10.64
CA TYR A 51 12.53 -2.58 10.27
C TYR A 51 12.76 -3.70 9.28
N LEU A 52 13.59 -3.49 8.23
CA LEU A 52 13.94 -4.50 7.23
C LEU A 52 14.70 -5.68 7.83
N THR A 53 15.51 -5.45 8.86
CA THR A 53 16.23 -6.52 9.58
C THR A 53 15.40 -7.19 10.67
N SER A 54 14.15 -6.77 10.86
CA SER A 54 13.23 -7.33 11.86
C SER A 54 12.14 -8.18 11.23
N ASP A 55 11.51 -9.02 12.04
CA ASP A 55 10.33 -9.81 11.65
C ASP A 55 8.99 -9.08 11.90
N LEU A 56 9.00 -7.75 12.11
CA LEU A 56 7.81 -7.01 12.54
C LEU A 56 6.73 -6.90 11.44
N GLY A 57 7.13 -6.85 10.17
CA GLY A 57 6.21 -6.63 9.06
C GLY A 57 5.52 -7.87 8.52
N GLY A 58 6.22 -9.01 8.47
CA GLY A 58 5.74 -10.24 7.83
C GLY A 58 4.37 -10.72 8.38
N PRO A 59 4.24 -10.92 9.70
CA PRO A 59 2.96 -11.37 10.30
C PRO A 59 1.80 -10.40 10.07
N GLN A 60 2.08 -9.09 9.95
CA GLN A 60 1.05 -8.07 9.69
C GLN A 60 0.55 -8.17 8.25
N VAL A 61 1.46 -8.33 7.28
CA VAL A 61 1.14 -8.54 5.86
C VAL A 61 0.36 -9.84 5.66
N ASP A 62 0.82 -10.94 6.27
CA ASP A 62 0.15 -12.24 6.17
C ASP A 62 -1.30 -12.17 6.66
N LYS A 63 -1.52 -11.45 7.76
CA LYS A 63 -2.87 -11.23 8.31
C LYS A 63 -3.73 -10.40 7.35
N GLU A 64 -3.21 -9.30 6.80
CA GLU A 64 -3.96 -8.47 5.85
C GLU A 64 -4.35 -9.27 4.58
N VAL A 65 -3.47 -10.15 4.09
CA VAL A 65 -3.77 -11.05 2.96
C VAL A 65 -4.85 -12.07 3.34
N ALA A 66 -4.75 -12.70 4.52
CA ALA A 66 -5.75 -13.65 5.00
C ALA A 66 -7.13 -12.99 5.17
N ASP A 67 -7.17 -11.79 5.74
CA ASP A 67 -8.41 -11.02 5.91
C ASP A 67 -9.04 -10.65 4.55
N ALA A 68 -8.22 -10.30 3.54
CA ALA A 68 -8.70 -10.04 2.18
C ALA A 68 -9.27 -11.31 1.51
N GLN A 69 -8.63 -12.46 1.69
CA GLN A 69 -9.11 -13.75 1.17
C GLN A 69 -10.45 -14.15 1.80
N LEU A 70 -10.61 -13.96 3.12
CA LEU A 70 -11.89 -14.22 3.82
C LEU A 70 -13.04 -13.35 3.30
N ARG A 71 -12.71 -12.18 2.74
CA ARG A 71 -13.66 -11.27 2.09
C ARG A 71 -13.86 -11.57 0.60
N PHE A 72 -13.34 -12.69 0.11
CA PHE A 72 -13.40 -13.11 -1.29
C PHE A 72 -12.77 -12.12 -2.27
N ILE A 73 -11.80 -11.32 -1.82
CA ILE A 73 -11.02 -10.44 -2.71
C ILE A 73 -10.02 -11.31 -3.46
N GLN A 74 -10.18 -11.39 -4.79
CA GLN A 74 -9.36 -12.23 -5.67
C GLN A 74 -8.35 -11.45 -6.53
N GLY A 75 -8.36 -10.12 -6.45
CA GLY A 75 -7.49 -9.27 -7.24
C GLY A 75 -7.39 -7.86 -6.71
N VAL A 76 -6.36 -7.14 -7.16
CA VAL A 76 -6.08 -5.74 -6.82
C VAL A 76 -6.00 -4.87 -8.09
N PRO A 77 -6.27 -3.55 -8.00
CA PRO A 77 -6.70 -2.83 -6.80
C PRO A 77 -8.14 -3.18 -6.40
N HIS A 78 -8.45 -3.04 -5.12
CA HIS A 78 -9.79 -3.29 -4.57
C HIS A 78 -10.07 -2.27 -3.47
N PHE A 79 -11.25 -1.65 -3.51
CA PHE A 79 -11.64 -0.58 -2.62
C PHE A 79 -12.91 -0.94 -1.87
N THR A 80 -12.92 -0.60 -0.58
CA THR A 80 -14.09 -0.74 0.29
C THR A 80 -14.46 0.63 0.82
N ILE A 81 -15.61 1.14 0.42
CA ILE A 81 -16.06 2.48 0.77
C ILE A 81 -17.13 2.36 1.85
N ASN A 82 -16.85 2.92 3.03
CA ASN A 82 -17.70 2.90 4.22
C ASN A 82 -18.21 1.49 4.62
N GLY A 83 -17.46 0.44 4.29
CA GLY A 83 -17.82 -0.96 4.58
C GLY A 83 -19.08 -1.45 3.86
N LYS A 84 -19.58 -0.72 2.86
CA LYS A 84 -20.83 -1.03 2.15
C LYS A 84 -20.66 -1.24 0.65
N HIS A 85 -19.84 -0.39 0.01
CA HIS A 85 -19.56 -0.55 -1.42
C HIS A 85 -18.20 -1.19 -1.59
N GLU A 86 -18.17 -2.26 -2.37
CA GLU A 86 -16.95 -2.92 -2.83
C GLU A 86 -16.76 -2.59 -4.30
N LEU A 87 -15.55 -2.13 -4.64
CA LEU A 87 -15.18 -1.74 -5.99
C LEU A 87 -13.87 -2.44 -6.37
N GLY A 88 -13.95 -3.42 -7.27
CA GLY A 88 -12.81 -4.20 -7.73
C GLY A 88 -12.23 -3.68 -9.05
N GLY A 89 -10.91 -3.72 -9.17
CA GLY A 89 -10.17 -3.27 -10.34
C GLY A 89 -9.91 -1.78 -10.38
N ALA A 90 -9.08 -1.36 -11.34
CA ALA A 90 -8.80 0.04 -11.63
C ALA A 90 -9.99 0.65 -12.39
N GLN A 91 -11.05 0.99 -11.65
CA GLN A 91 -12.25 1.59 -12.22
C GLN A 91 -12.01 3.04 -12.63
N GLU A 92 -12.84 3.52 -13.56
CA GLU A 92 -12.85 4.92 -13.97
C GLU A 92 -13.21 5.84 -12.79
N PRO A 93 -12.68 7.07 -12.75
CA PRO A 93 -12.96 8.03 -11.67
C PRO A 93 -14.45 8.27 -11.42
N ASP A 94 -15.26 8.28 -12.49
CA ASP A 94 -16.71 8.51 -12.41
C ASP A 94 -17.41 7.47 -11.52
N SER A 95 -16.97 6.20 -11.53
CA SER A 95 -17.49 5.15 -10.66
C SER A 95 -17.30 5.48 -9.18
N PHE A 96 -16.19 6.15 -8.82
CA PHE A 96 -15.95 6.59 -7.45
C PHE A 96 -16.82 7.80 -7.09
N VAL A 97 -16.96 8.76 -8.01
CA VAL A 97 -17.79 9.96 -7.81
C VAL A 97 -19.24 9.56 -7.52
N GLU A 98 -19.82 8.65 -8.31
CA GLU A 98 -21.18 8.15 -8.11
C GLU A 98 -21.38 7.55 -6.70
N ILE A 99 -20.40 6.76 -6.22
CA ILE A 99 -20.45 6.17 -4.88
C ILE A 99 -20.39 7.27 -3.81
N PHE A 100 -19.49 8.24 -3.94
CA PHE A 100 -19.36 9.32 -2.97
C PHE A 100 -20.61 10.20 -2.90
N GLU A 101 -21.23 10.49 -4.05
CA GLU A 101 -22.49 11.24 -4.11
C GLU A 101 -23.66 10.50 -3.43
N SER A 102 -23.64 9.17 -3.40
CA SER A 102 -24.67 8.37 -2.71
C SER A 102 -24.69 8.60 -1.19
N TYR A 103 -23.60 9.08 -0.60
CA TYR A 103 -23.49 9.40 0.83
C TYR A 103 -23.87 10.85 1.19
N ASN A 104 -24.04 11.73 0.18
CA ASN A 104 -24.41 13.12 0.40
C ASN A 104 -25.94 13.34 0.42
N LYS A 105 -26.73 12.25 0.38
CA LYS A 105 -28.19 12.24 0.46
C LYS A 105 -28.65 11.81 1.84
#